data_AF-A0A256ZB51-F1
#
_entry.id   AF-A0A256ZB51-F1
#
_cell.length_a   1.000
_cell.length_b   1.000
_cell.length_c   1.000
_cell.angle_alpha   90.00
_cell.angle_beta   90.00
_cell.angle_gamma   90.00
#
_symmetry.space_group_name_H-M   'P 1'
#
loop_
_entity.id
_entity.type
_entity.pdbx_description
1 polymer ?
#
loop_
_entity_poly.entity_id
_entity_poly.type
_entity_poly.pdbx_seq_one_letter_code
_entity_poly.pdbx_strand_id
1 'polypeptide(L)'
;MRERIYTLIKEHPGINPSEICKKLGIAHYNTVKHHLRVLRDREQIVLKRDPVKRRFITCYPTDKNYEELGYLSDAERYLLEVIKRSPGITRKELTELWPYSQAYLTRCLKSLQVRGAVIKEGRRYRRRGI
;
A
#
# COMPACT_ATOMS: atom_id res chain seq x y z
N MET A 1 5.65 -10.98 -20.04
CA MET A 1 4.99 -9.83 -19.38
C MET A 1 4.06 -10.26 -18.25
N ARG A 2 3.06 -11.12 -18.50
CA ARG A 2 2.10 -11.58 -17.47
C ARG A 2 2.78 -12.15 -16.22
N GLU A 3 3.80 -13.00 -16.39
CA GLU A 3 4.56 -13.56 -15.27
C GLU A 3 5.25 -12.49 -14.44
N ARG A 4 5.89 -11.50 -15.07
CA ARG A 4 6.49 -10.35 -14.36
C ARG A 4 5.47 -9.58 -13.53
N ILE A 5 4.27 -9.36 -14.06
CA ILE A 5 3.17 -8.73 -13.32
C ILE A 5 2.75 -9.60 -12.12
N TYR A 6 2.62 -10.91 -12.34
CA TYR A 6 2.24 -11.84 -11.26
C TYR A 6 3.31 -11.89 -10.16
N THR A 7 4.59 -12.04 -10.51
CA THR A 7 5.71 -11.99 -9.57
C THR A 7 5.68 -10.70 -8.75
N LEU A 8 5.51 -9.54 -9.39
CA LEU A 8 5.41 -8.26 -8.69
C LEU A 8 4.22 -8.22 -7.71
N ILE A 9 3.08 -8.80 -8.08
CA ILE A 9 1.92 -8.90 -7.18
C ILE A 9 2.22 -9.84 -6.00
N LYS A 10 3.00 -10.92 -6.19
CA LYS A 10 3.42 -11.80 -5.09
C LYS A 10 4.40 -11.14 -4.12
N GLU A 11 5.30 -10.32 -4.64
CA GLU A 11 6.27 -9.53 -3.85
C GLU A 11 5.61 -8.33 -3.15
N HIS A 12 4.56 -7.80 -3.76
CA HIS A 12 3.86 -6.61 -3.30
C HIS A 12 2.33 -6.78 -3.30
N PRO A 13 1.78 -7.65 -2.43
CA PRO A 13 0.33 -7.83 -2.35
C PRO A 13 -0.40 -6.53 -2.05
N GLY A 14 -1.50 -6.31 -2.78
CA GLY A 14 -2.32 -5.10 -2.75
C GLY A 14 -1.85 -3.99 -3.70
N ILE A 15 -0.80 -4.23 -4.52
CA ILE A 15 -0.31 -3.21 -5.45
C ILE A 15 -1.43 -2.84 -6.44
N ASN A 16 -1.55 -1.54 -6.74
CA ASN A 16 -2.55 -1.07 -7.70
C ASN A 16 -1.99 -1.09 -9.14
N PRO A 17 -2.85 -1.16 -10.17
CA PRO A 17 -2.39 -1.29 -11.56
C PRO A 17 -1.52 -0.12 -12.04
N SER A 18 -1.70 1.09 -11.52
CA SER A 18 -0.88 2.25 -11.87
C SER A 18 0.55 2.13 -11.34
N GLU A 19 0.73 1.58 -10.14
CA GLU A 19 2.05 1.30 -9.57
C GLU A 19 2.72 0.12 -10.29
N ILE A 20 1.96 -0.87 -10.76
CA ILE A 20 2.49 -1.93 -11.63
C ILE A 20 3.07 -1.32 -12.93
N CYS A 21 2.33 -0.41 -13.58
CA CYS A 21 2.83 0.29 -14.77
C CYS A 21 4.17 0.98 -14.50
N LYS A 22 4.26 1.75 -13.41
CA LYS A 22 5.48 2.47 -13.04
C LYS A 22 6.65 1.53 -12.76
N LYS A 23 6.45 0.52 -11.89
CA LYS A 23 7.54 -0.39 -11.49
C LYS A 23 8.05 -1.26 -12.64
N LEU A 24 7.19 -1.60 -13.60
CA LEU A 24 7.58 -2.44 -14.75
C LEU A 24 7.89 -1.62 -16.02
N GLY A 25 7.80 -0.29 -15.97
CA GLY A 25 8.01 0.58 -17.14
C GLY A 25 6.99 0.36 -18.26
N ILE A 26 5.75 -0.02 -17.94
CA ILE A 26 4.71 -0.30 -18.93
C ILE A 26 3.95 1.01 -19.23
N ALA A 27 4.12 1.54 -20.43
CA ALA A 27 3.50 2.79 -20.86
C ALA A 27 1.97 2.73 -20.88
N HIS A 28 1.39 1.61 -21.31
CA HIS A 28 -0.05 1.49 -21.52
C HIS A 28 -0.76 0.76 -20.39
N TYR A 29 -1.63 1.48 -19.69
CA TYR A 29 -2.46 0.95 -18.61
C TYR A 29 -3.36 -0.21 -19.06
N ASN A 30 -3.88 -0.16 -20.29
CA ASN A 30 -4.74 -1.21 -20.85
C ASN A 30 -4.01 -2.55 -21.00
N THR A 31 -2.70 -2.53 -21.27
CA THR A 31 -1.87 -3.74 -21.30
C THR A 31 -1.83 -4.41 -19.93
N VAL A 32 -1.65 -3.64 -18.86
CA VAL A 32 -1.72 -4.16 -17.48
C VAL A 32 -3.12 -4.67 -17.17
N LYS A 33 -4.19 -3.94 -17.49
CA LYS A 33 -5.57 -4.40 -17.28
C LYS A 33 -5.86 -5.74 -17.97
N HIS A 34 -5.40 -5.91 -19.21
CA HIS A 34 -5.57 -7.15 -19.94
C HIS A 34 -4.89 -8.31 -19.20
N HIS A 35 -3.63 -8.14 -18.79
CA HIS A 35 -2.92 -9.18 -18.04
C HIS A 35 -3.54 -9.48 -16.68
N LEU A 36 -4.01 -8.46 -15.94
CA LEU A 36 -4.71 -8.64 -14.68
C LEU A 36 -6.03 -9.41 -14.87
N ARG A 37 -6.78 -9.11 -15.94
CA ARG A 37 -7.99 -9.87 -16.28
C ARG A 37 -7.66 -11.34 -16.49
N VAL A 38 -6.66 -11.64 -17.32
CA VAL A 38 -6.25 -13.03 -17.59
C VAL A 38 -5.75 -13.74 -16.33
N LEU A 39 -4.99 -13.07 -15.46
CA LEU A 39 -4.51 -13.66 -14.19
C LEU A 39 -5.67 -13.96 -13.24
N ARG A 40 -6.67 -13.06 -13.17
CA ARG A 40 -7.88 -13.26 -12.37
C ARG A 40 -8.73 -14.40 -12.92
N ASP A 41 -8.92 -14.45 -14.24
CA ASP A 41 -9.71 -15.51 -14.90
C ASP A 41 -9.05 -16.89 -14.74
N ARG A 42 -7.74 -16.93 -14.49
CA ARG A 42 -6.98 -18.14 -14.11
C ARG A 42 -6.91 -18.37 -12.59
N GLU A 43 -7.67 -17.60 -11.82
CA GLU A 43 -7.74 -17.68 -10.36
C GLU A 43 -6.39 -17.49 -9.63
N GLN A 44 -5.40 -16.90 -10.30
CA GLN A 44 -4.06 -16.68 -9.73
C GLN A 44 -4.02 -15.42 -8.85
N ILE A 45 -4.91 -14.46 -9.13
CA ILE A 45 -5.04 -13.22 -8.36
C ILE A 45 -6.49 -12.92 -8.06
N VAL A 46 -6.71 -12.14 -7.00
CA VAL A 46 -7.97 -11.48 -6.68
C VAL A 46 -7.81 -9.96 -6.76
N LEU A 47 -8.87 -9.29 -7.24
CA LEU A 47 -8.94 -7.83 -7.32
C LEU A 47 -9.89 -7.33 -6.23
N LYS A 48 -9.41 -6.42 -5.39
CA LYS A 48 -10.21 -5.81 -4.31
C LYS A 48 -10.22 -4.29 -4.45
N ARG A 49 -11.24 -3.63 -3.89
CA ARG A 49 -11.25 -2.17 -3.77
C ARG A 49 -10.19 -1.74 -2.76
N ASP A 50 -9.46 -0.66 -3.05
CA ASP A 50 -8.53 -0.08 -2.09
C ASP A 50 -9.32 0.41 -0.86
N PRO A 51 -8.93 0.02 0.36
CA PRO A 51 -9.68 0.35 1.57
C PRO A 51 -9.71 1.86 1.85
N VAL A 52 -8.69 2.59 1.40
CA VAL A 52 -8.53 4.04 1.61
C VAL A 52 -9.09 4.81 0.42
N LYS A 53 -8.76 4.36 -0.79
CA LYS A 53 -9.17 4.99 -2.04
C LYS A 53 -10.17 4.09 -2.78
N ARG A 54 -11.38 3.93 -2.25
CA ARG A 54 -12.41 2.97 -2.73
C ARG A 54 -12.69 2.95 -4.24
N ARG A 55 -12.38 4.03 -4.97
CA ARG A 55 -12.47 4.08 -6.46
C ARG A 55 -11.40 3.23 -7.16
N PHE A 56 -10.27 2.98 -6.51
CA PHE A 56 -9.12 2.25 -7.05
C PHE A 56 -9.20 0.77 -6.74
N ILE A 57 -8.54 -0.03 -7.58
CA ILE A 57 -8.43 -1.48 -7.46
C ILE A 57 -7.01 -1.83 -7.00
N THR A 58 -6.91 -2.82 -6.14
CA THR A 58 -5.66 -3.39 -5.61
C THR A 58 -5.63 -4.88 -5.94
N CYS A 59 -4.43 -5.39 -6.23
CA CYS A 59 -4.23 -6.74 -6.75
C CYS A 59 -3.54 -7.60 -5.69
N TYR A 60 -4.07 -8.77 -5.42
CA TYR A 60 -3.50 -9.73 -4.48
C TYR A 60 -3.37 -11.08 -5.19
N PRO A 61 -2.35 -11.89 -4.92
CA PRO A 61 -2.38 -13.29 -5.34
C PRO A 61 -3.59 -14.02 -4.73
N THR A 62 -3.90 -15.23 -5.15
CA THR A 62 -4.95 -16.04 -4.49
C THR A 62 -4.38 -16.94 -3.38
N ASP A 63 -3.09 -17.28 -3.47
CA ASP A 63 -2.44 -18.35 -2.70
C ASP A 63 -1.90 -17.96 -1.31
N LYS A 64 -1.97 -16.69 -0.90
CA LYS A 64 -1.60 -16.27 0.46
C LYS A 64 -2.77 -15.61 1.20
N ASN A 65 -2.73 -15.76 2.52
CA ASN A 65 -3.57 -14.99 3.42
C ASN A 65 -2.86 -13.66 3.70
N TYR A 66 -3.11 -12.64 2.88
CA TYR A 66 -2.51 -11.31 3.07
C TYR A 66 -3.18 -10.64 4.28
N GLU A 67 -2.39 -10.37 5.31
CA GLU A 67 -2.83 -9.55 6.44
C GLU A 67 -3.45 -8.22 5.97
N GLU A 68 -4.44 -7.76 6.75
CA GLU A 68 -5.48 -6.76 6.44
C GLU A 68 -5.01 -5.41 5.89
N LEU A 69 -3.71 -5.11 5.92
CA LEU A 69 -3.16 -3.81 5.59
C LEU A 69 -3.10 -3.52 4.08
N GLY A 70 -2.96 -4.53 3.22
CA GLY A 70 -2.72 -4.35 1.77
C GLY A 70 -1.36 -3.73 1.41
N TYR A 71 -1.20 -3.24 0.17
CA TYR A 71 0.07 -2.65 -0.29
C TYR A 71 0.35 -1.31 0.38
N LEU A 72 1.52 -1.21 1.00
CA LEU A 72 2.09 0.04 1.47
C LEU A 72 3.10 0.56 0.46
N SER A 73 2.97 1.82 0.09
CA SER A 73 4.01 2.54 -0.66
C SER A 73 5.30 2.62 0.17
N ASP A 74 6.43 2.90 -0.48
CA ASP A 74 7.72 3.01 0.22
C ASP A 74 7.70 4.12 1.29
N ALA A 75 6.97 5.21 1.03
CA ALA A 75 6.77 6.29 1.98
C ALA A 75 5.91 5.85 3.19
N GLU A 76 4.86 5.04 2.97
CA GLU A 76 4.04 4.48 4.05
C GLU A 76 4.82 3.43 4.87
N ARG A 77 5.66 2.61 4.22
CA ARG A 77 6.56 1.67 4.90
C ARG A 77 7.56 2.42 5.77
N TYR A 78 8.23 3.42 5.21
CA TYR A 78 9.14 4.29 5.96
C TYR A 78 8.46 4.91 7.18
N LEU A 79 7.27 5.50 6.99
CA LEU A 79 6.51 6.11 8.08
C LEU A 79 6.15 5.11 9.17
N LEU A 80 5.71 3.91 8.78
CA LEU A 80 5.34 2.86 9.71
C LEU A 80 6.55 2.38 10.52
N GLU A 81 7.72 2.26 9.91
CA GLU A 81 8.97 1.92 10.60
C GLU A 81 9.42 3.02 11.57
N VAL A 82 9.29 4.30 11.21
CA VAL A 82 9.57 5.42 12.13
C VAL A 82 8.65 5.36 13.36
N ILE A 83 7.33 5.16 13.17
CA ILE A 83 6.36 5.04 14.27
C ILE A 83 6.63 3.80 15.12
N LYS A 84 7.07 2.70 14.52
CA LYS A 84 7.45 1.48 15.23
C LYS A 84 8.67 1.69 16.12
N ARG A 85 9.68 2.43 15.64
CA ARG A 85 10.91 2.73 16.40
C ARG A 85 10.70 3.75 17.51
N SER A 86 9.76 4.68 17.32
CA SER A 86 9.43 5.72 18.29
C SER A 86 7.93 5.73 18.63
N PRO A 87 7.42 4.73 19.38
CA PRO A 87 6.02 4.70 19.79
C PRO A 87 5.65 5.95 20.60
N GLY A 88 4.56 6.60 20.21
CA GLY A 88 4.13 7.85 20.84
C GLY A 88 4.66 9.11 20.16
N ILE A 89 5.38 8.98 19.04
CA ILE A 89 5.83 10.11 18.24
C ILE A 89 4.64 11.01 17.84
N THR A 90 4.86 12.31 17.92
CA THR A 90 3.86 13.32 17.58
C THR A 90 3.91 13.67 16.11
N ARG A 91 2.86 14.33 15.62
CA ARG A 91 2.85 14.87 14.26
C ARG A 91 4.00 15.84 13.99
N LYS A 92 4.36 16.67 14.98
CA LYS A 92 5.42 17.67 14.84
C LYS A 92 6.78 16.99 14.63
N GLU A 93 7.09 15.98 15.43
CA GLU A 93 8.34 15.22 15.28
C GLU A 93 8.37 14.43 13.97
N LEU A 94 7.22 13.87 13.54
CA LEU A 94 7.11 13.22 12.22
C LEU A 94 7.38 14.20 11.08
N THR A 95 6.88 15.44 11.18
CA THR A 95 7.13 16.50 10.20
C THR A 95 8.62 16.80 10.05
N GLU A 96 9.38 16.79 11.14
CA GLU A 96 10.82 17.06 11.15
C GLU A 96 11.63 15.93 10.50
N LEU A 97 11.18 14.67 10.65
CA LEU A 97 11.82 13.50 10.05
C LEU A 97 11.37 13.22 8.61
N TRP A 98 10.28 13.84 8.15
CA TRP A 98 9.62 13.49 6.91
C TRP A 98 10.18 14.28 5.72
N PRO A 99 10.76 13.62 4.70
CA PRO A 99 11.43 14.30 3.59
C PRO A 99 10.47 14.87 2.53
N TYR A 100 9.16 14.65 2.67
CA TYR A 100 8.17 15.11 1.68
C TYR A 100 7.21 16.16 2.25
N SER A 101 6.19 16.54 1.49
CA SER A 101 5.23 17.55 1.92
C SER A 101 4.37 17.10 3.11
N GLN A 102 3.93 18.08 3.91
CA GLN A 102 3.01 17.90 5.03
C GLN A 102 1.66 17.32 4.62
N ALA A 103 1.17 17.69 3.43
CA ALA A 103 -0.03 17.13 2.84
C ALA A 103 0.15 15.62 2.57
N TYR A 104 1.34 15.23 2.08
CA TYR A 104 1.63 13.82 1.83
C TYR A 104 1.73 13.03 3.14
N LEU A 105 2.41 13.56 4.17
CA LEU A 105 2.46 12.94 5.51
C LEU A 105 1.06 12.68 6.05
N THR A 106 0.18 13.69 5.97
CA THR A 106 -1.22 13.57 6.43
C THR A 106 -1.96 12.46 5.71
N ARG A 107 -1.79 12.37 4.39
CA ARG A 107 -2.41 11.32 3.57
C ARG A 107 -1.92 9.93 3.97
N CYS A 108 -0.60 9.76 4.17
CA CYS A 108 -0.01 8.50 4.58
C CYS A 108 -0.50 8.07 5.97
N LEU A 109 -0.49 8.99 6.95
CA LEU A 109 -1.02 8.70 8.29
C LEU A 109 -2.48 8.24 8.23
N LYS A 110 -3.33 8.97 7.51
CA LYS A 110 -4.75 8.58 7.34
C LYS A 110 -4.89 7.21 6.68
N SER A 111 -4.08 6.92 5.66
CA SER A 111 -4.05 5.62 4.97
C SER A 111 -3.71 4.49 5.94
N LEU A 112 -2.63 4.65 6.71
CA LEU A 112 -2.18 3.68 7.72
C LEU A 112 -3.21 3.49 8.84
N GLN A 113 -3.89 4.55 9.26
CA GLN A 113 -4.97 4.46 10.26
C GLN A 113 -6.20 3.70 9.74
N VAL A 114 -6.65 3.99 8.52
CA VAL A 114 -7.80 3.30 7.89
C VAL A 114 -7.50 1.82 7.71
N ARG A 115 -6.25 1.49 7.38
CA ARG A 115 -5.79 0.10 7.27
C ARG A 115 -5.63 -0.57 8.65
N GLY A 116 -5.72 0.18 9.75
CA GLY A 116 -5.54 -0.35 11.10
C GLY A 116 -4.07 -0.56 11.50
N ALA A 117 -3.10 -0.11 10.69
CA ALA A 117 -1.67 -0.24 11.01
C ALA A 117 -1.23 0.69 12.14
N VAL A 118 -1.87 1.86 12.27
CA VAL A 118 -1.49 2.91 13.22
C VAL A 118 -2.73 3.38 13.98
N ILE A 119 -2.58 3.59 15.29
CA ILE A 119 -3.56 4.22 16.16
C ILE A 119 -3.03 5.61 16.53
N LYS A 120 -3.95 6.55 16.68
CA LYS A 120 -3.66 7.90 17.17
C LYS A 120 -4.31 8.08 18.53
N GLU A 121 -3.50 8.40 19.54
CA GLU A 121 -3.91 8.67 20.91
C GLU A 121 -3.60 10.13 21.23
N GLY A 122 -4.62 10.99 21.22
CA GLY A 122 -4.44 12.44 21.34
C GLY A 122 -3.55 13.00 20.22
N ARG A 123 -2.35 13.48 20.56
CA ARG A 123 -1.36 14.02 19.61
C ARG A 123 -0.30 13.00 19.15
N ARG A 124 -0.34 11.79 19.69
CA ARG A 124 0.70 10.76 19.55
C ARG A 124 0.23 9.63 18.64
N TYR A 125 1.16 9.01 17.92
CA TYR A 125 0.91 7.86 17.04
C TYR A 125 1.63 6.61 17.53
N ARG A 126 0.98 5.46 17.41
CA ARG A 126 1.51 4.14 17.78
C ARG A 126 1.13 3.11 16.73
N ARG A 127 1.95 2.07 16.53
CA ARG A 127 1.59 0.94 15.67
C ARG A 127 0.58 0.06 16.40
N ARG A 128 -0.47 -0.39 15.72
CA ARG A 128 -1.46 -1.32 16.30
C ARG A 128 -0.83 -2.71 16.45
N GLY A 129 -1.01 -3.35 17.60
CA GLY A 129 -0.50 -4.71 17.88
C GLY A 129 0.88 -4.78 18.53
N ILE A 130 1.43 -3.65 18.99
CA ILE A 130 2.62 -3.55 19.86
C ILE A 130 2.27 -2.64 21.03
#